data_AF-A0A9Y2ETV8-F1
#
_entry.id   AF-A0A9Y2ETV8-F1
#
_cell.length_a   1.000
_cell.length_b   1.000
_cell.length_c   1.000
_cell.angle_alpha   90.00
_cell.angle_beta   90.00
_cell.angle_gamma   90.00
#
_symmetry.space_group_name_H-M   'P 1'
#
loop_
_entity.id
_entity.type
_entity.pdbx_description
1 polymer ?
#
loop_
_entity_poly.entity_id
_entity_poly.type
_entity_poly.pdbx_seq_one_letter_code
_entity_poly.pdbx_strand_id
1 'polypeptide(L)'
;MFAQQGIDGASVNDLCAAAGFTRGAFYSNFESKRELAILAFDDLAAQLEETLGSQLDHWLGSGLDVDQVVTRIIEGVTDQVANVNQQALRVELSIAAFRSPEVRERMAPIRERVYRAIEQALVRVAATQHLEFTVPPGDVARMLLTSYSGQLTDHMAMGGTGRGAQQVIPTMWLAFTRPA
;
A
#
# COMPACT_ATOMS: atom_id res chain seq x y z
N MET A 1 -0.28 -3.64 -16.62
CA MET A 1 0.55 -4.75 -17.15
C MET A 1 0.89 -5.79 -16.09
N PHE A 2 1.73 -5.49 -15.08
CA PHE A 2 2.06 -6.50 -14.05
C PHE A 2 0.84 -7.05 -13.31
N ALA A 3 -0.15 -6.21 -12.99
CA ALA A 3 -1.40 -6.67 -12.38
C ALA A 3 -2.21 -7.65 -13.25
N GLN A 4 -2.04 -7.60 -14.58
CA GLN A 4 -2.82 -8.42 -15.52
C GLN A 4 -2.08 -9.68 -15.95
N GLN A 5 -0.75 -9.64 -16.03
CA GLN A 5 0.08 -10.70 -16.62
C GLN A 5 1.15 -11.26 -15.67
N GLY A 6 1.26 -10.72 -14.45
CA GLY A 6 2.35 -11.02 -13.51
C GLY A 6 3.69 -10.42 -13.95
N ILE A 7 4.69 -10.47 -13.07
CA ILE A 7 6.04 -9.98 -13.39
C ILE A 7 6.72 -10.89 -14.40
N ASP A 8 6.60 -12.20 -14.21
CA ASP A 8 7.25 -13.18 -15.09
C ASP A 8 6.53 -13.32 -16.44
N GLY A 9 5.19 -13.19 -16.47
CA GLY A 9 4.40 -13.33 -17.70
C GLY A 9 4.40 -12.10 -18.63
N ALA A 10 4.49 -10.88 -18.11
CA ALA A 10 4.58 -9.68 -18.95
C ALA A 10 5.89 -9.64 -19.74
N SER A 11 5.90 -9.53 -21.08
CA SER A 11 7.16 -9.37 -21.82
C SER A 11 7.65 -7.91 -21.82
N VAL A 12 8.96 -7.70 -22.04
CA VAL A 12 9.50 -6.32 -22.22
C VAL A 12 8.85 -5.64 -23.42
N ASN A 13 8.55 -6.39 -24.48
CA ASN A 13 7.86 -5.85 -25.65
C ASN A 13 6.45 -5.38 -25.29
N ASP A 14 5.70 -6.15 -24.49
CA ASP A 14 4.35 -5.77 -24.06
C ASP A 14 4.37 -4.53 -23.16
N LEU A 15 5.34 -4.46 -22.24
CA LEU A 15 5.54 -3.29 -21.39
C LEU A 15 5.84 -2.03 -22.20
N CYS A 16 6.75 -2.15 -23.18
CA CYS A 16 7.12 -1.06 -24.08
C CYS A 16 5.94 -0.62 -24.95
N ALA A 17 5.23 -1.57 -25.55
CA ALA A 17 4.07 -1.30 -26.40
C ALA A 17 2.94 -0.63 -25.61
N ALA A 18 2.65 -1.10 -24.40
CA ALA A 18 1.63 -0.51 -23.53
C ALA A 18 1.98 0.91 -23.07
N ALA A 19 3.27 1.19 -22.85
CA ALA A 19 3.74 2.50 -22.37
C ALA A 19 4.15 3.47 -23.50
N GLY A 20 4.09 3.06 -24.77
CA GLY A 20 4.50 3.89 -25.90
C GLY A 20 6.02 4.10 -26.02
N PHE A 21 6.82 3.20 -25.44
CA PHE A 21 8.28 3.27 -25.47
C PHE A 21 8.89 2.19 -26.37
N THR A 22 10.19 2.31 -26.66
CA THR A 22 10.94 1.29 -27.38
C THR A 22 11.62 0.32 -26.43
N ARG A 23 11.95 -0.87 -26.93
CA ARG A 23 12.76 -1.84 -26.19
C ARG A 23 14.13 -1.30 -25.79
N GLY A 24 14.73 -0.44 -26.64
CA GLY A 24 15.99 0.23 -26.32
C GLY A 24 15.86 1.18 -25.13
N ALA A 25 14.77 1.95 -25.07
CA ALA A 25 14.47 2.83 -23.94
C ALA A 25 14.22 2.07 -22.63
N PHE A 26 13.68 0.84 -22.69
CA PHE A 26 13.57 0.01 -21.50
C PHE A 26 14.95 -0.34 -20.94
N TYR A 27 15.82 -0.94 -21.76
CA TYR A 27 17.14 -1.40 -21.29
C TYR A 27 18.12 -0.28 -21.00
N SER A 28 17.84 0.96 -21.44
CA SER A 28 18.63 2.13 -21.01
C SER A 28 18.27 2.63 -19.61
N ASN A 29 17.09 2.27 -19.09
CA ASN A 29 16.59 2.74 -17.79
C ASN A 29 16.47 1.62 -16.75
N PHE A 30 16.28 0.39 -17.19
CA PHE A 30 16.02 -0.76 -16.32
C PHE A 30 16.81 -1.98 -16.79
N GLU A 31 17.53 -2.60 -15.86
CA GLU A 31 18.25 -3.86 -16.05
C GLU A 31 17.29 -5.04 -16.22
N SER A 32 16.11 -4.98 -15.58
CA SER A 32 15.13 -6.08 -15.63
C SER A 32 13.69 -5.66 -15.35
N LYS A 33 12.73 -6.55 -15.68
CA LYS A 33 11.32 -6.40 -15.27
C LYS A 33 11.14 -6.35 -13.76
N ARG A 34 11.99 -7.08 -13.01
CA ARG A 34 11.95 -7.08 -11.54
C ARG A 34 12.42 -5.76 -10.98
N GLU A 35 13.47 -5.19 -11.56
CA GLU A 35 13.89 -3.84 -11.18
C GLU A 35 12.79 -2.81 -11.44
N LEU A 36 12.20 -2.82 -12.63
CA LEU A 36 11.06 -1.93 -12.92
C LEU A 36 9.92 -2.12 -11.91
N ALA A 37 9.58 -3.37 -11.55
CA ALA A 37 8.54 -3.66 -10.57
C ALA A 37 8.88 -3.12 -9.17
N ILE A 38 10.14 -3.25 -8.72
CA ILE A 38 10.62 -2.70 -7.45
C ILE A 38 10.54 -1.18 -7.46
N LEU A 39 11.00 -0.52 -8.54
CA LEU A 39 10.93 0.94 -8.69
C LEU A 39 9.48 1.44 -8.75
N ALA A 40 8.58 0.71 -9.40
CA ALA A 40 7.15 1.03 -9.39
C ALA A 40 6.57 0.91 -7.97
N PHE A 41 6.98 -0.09 -7.18
CA PHE A 41 6.55 -0.20 -5.79
C PHE A 41 7.14 0.91 -4.90
N ASP A 42 8.37 1.32 -5.17
CA ASP A 42 9.02 2.46 -4.52
C ASP A 42 8.26 3.77 -4.79
N ASP A 43 7.90 4.01 -6.04
CA ASP A 43 7.11 5.18 -6.45
C ASP A 43 5.74 5.22 -5.77
N LEU A 44 5.05 4.08 -5.69
CA LEU A 44 3.79 3.98 -4.94
C LEU A 44 3.96 4.28 -3.44
N ALA A 45 5.08 3.85 -2.84
CA ALA A 45 5.38 4.17 -1.45
C ALA A 45 5.64 5.68 -1.27
N ALA A 46 6.37 6.31 -2.19
CA ALA A 46 6.61 7.75 -2.17
C ALA A 46 5.30 8.56 -2.33
N GLN A 47 4.40 8.14 -3.23
CA GLN A 47 3.09 8.77 -3.41
C GLN A 47 2.23 8.69 -2.14
N LEU A 48 2.27 7.56 -1.42
CA LEU A 48 1.60 7.42 -0.13
C LEU A 48 2.19 8.39 0.91
N GLU A 49 3.53 8.48 1.01
CA GLU A 49 4.22 9.40 1.91
C GLU A 49 3.83 10.86 1.63
N GLU A 50 3.86 11.27 0.35
CA GLU A 50 3.47 12.62 -0.08
C GLU A 50 1.99 12.92 0.20
N THR A 51 1.13 11.94 -0.07
CA THR A 51 -0.30 12.03 0.26
C THR A 51 -0.50 12.28 1.75
N LEU A 52 0.07 11.42 2.61
CA LEU A 52 -0.12 11.53 4.05
C LEU A 52 0.49 12.82 4.59
N GLY A 53 1.60 13.28 4.00
CA GLY A 53 2.22 14.56 4.34
C GLY A 53 1.37 15.77 3.96
N SER A 54 0.67 15.74 2.83
CA SER A 54 -0.05 16.90 2.28
C SER A 54 -1.55 16.94 2.58
N GLN A 55 -2.21 15.78 2.70
CA GLN A 55 -3.68 15.68 2.81
C GLN A 55 -4.16 15.45 4.24
N LEU A 56 -3.32 14.93 5.14
CA LEU A 56 -3.77 14.51 6.47
C LEU A 56 -4.38 15.66 7.28
N ASP A 57 -3.77 16.84 7.27
CA ASP A 57 -4.31 18.02 7.97
C ASP A 57 -5.65 18.46 7.40
N HIS A 58 -5.82 18.35 6.08
CA HIS A 58 -7.09 18.63 5.44
C HIS A 58 -8.16 17.63 5.88
N TRP A 59 -7.85 16.33 5.92
CA TRP A 59 -8.80 15.31 6.38
C TRP A 59 -9.20 15.52 7.85
N LEU A 60 -8.23 15.80 8.73
CA LEU A 60 -8.50 16.09 10.14
C LEU A 60 -9.34 17.36 10.33
N GLY A 61 -9.16 18.38 9.47
CA GLY A 61 -9.94 19.62 9.51
C GLY A 61 -11.28 19.58 8.77
N SER A 62 -11.57 18.53 8.01
CA SER A 62 -12.75 18.45 7.13
C SER A 62 -14.04 18.01 7.82
N GLY A 63 -13.99 17.70 9.13
CA GLY A 63 -15.14 17.23 9.90
C GLY A 63 -15.53 15.77 9.62
N LEU A 64 -14.65 15.00 8.98
CA LEU A 64 -14.80 13.55 8.83
C LEU A 64 -14.74 12.87 10.18
N ASP A 65 -15.47 11.76 10.30
CA ASP A 65 -15.34 10.89 11.46
C ASP A 65 -13.94 10.25 11.48
N VAL A 66 -13.42 10.00 12.69
CA VAL A 66 -12.05 9.51 12.89
C VAL A 66 -11.80 8.19 12.15
N ASP A 67 -12.78 7.30 12.16
CA ASP A 67 -12.72 6.02 11.46
C ASP A 67 -12.66 6.18 9.93
N GLN A 68 -13.28 7.22 9.38
CA GLN A 68 -13.16 7.58 7.96
C GLN A 68 -11.76 8.09 7.63
N VAL A 69 -11.16 8.91 8.50
CA VAL A 69 -9.78 9.39 8.33
C VAL A 69 -8.81 8.20 8.37
N VAL A 70 -8.96 7.30 9.33
CA VAL A 70 -8.13 6.08 9.45
C VAL A 70 -8.32 5.17 8.24
N THR A 71 -9.56 4.97 7.78
CA THR A 71 -9.85 4.22 6.56
C THR A 71 -9.11 4.81 5.36
N ARG A 72 -9.16 6.14 5.17
CA ARG A 72 -8.42 6.81 4.08
C ARG A 72 -6.90 6.67 4.17
N ILE A 73 -6.34 6.70 5.38
CA ILE A 73 -4.90 6.46 5.59
C ILE A 73 -4.50 5.05 5.11
N ILE A 74 -5.33 4.04 5.40
CA ILE A 74 -5.04 2.64 5.09
C ILE A 74 -5.35 2.27 3.64
N GLU A 75 -6.47 2.77 3.09
CA GLU A 75 -6.86 2.55 1.70
C GLU A 75 -6.05 3.39 0.69
N GLY A 76 -5.38 4.45 1.18
CA GLY A 76 -4.76 5.47 0.33
C GLY A 76 -5.81 6.37 -0.33
N VAL A 77 -5.39 7.10 -1.37
CA VAL A 77 -6.27 8.03 -2.13
C VAL A 77 -6.71 7.45 -3.48
N THR A 78 -6.30 6.23 -3.79
CA THR A 78 -6.57 5.61 -5.09
C THR A 78 -7.89 4.86 -5.09
N ASP A 79 -8.51 4.73 -6.25
CA ASP A 79 -9.77 4.00 -6.39
C ASP A 79 -9.59 2.48 -6.16
N GLN A 80 -10.71 1.76 -6.06
CA GLN A 80 -10.70 0.32 -5.80
C GLN A 80 -9.94 -0.49 -6.87
N VAL A 81 -10.02 -0.10 -8.14
CA VAL A 81 -9.34 -0.80 -9.24
C VAL A 81 -7.84 -0.57 -9.15
N ALA A 82 -7.42 0.67 -8.89
CA ALA A 82 -6.03 1.02 -8.65
C ALA A 82 -5.48 0.26 -7.43
N ASN A 83 -6.23 0.17 -6.33
CA ASN A 83 -5.82 -0.58 -5.13
C ASN A 83 -5.64 -2.07 -5.41
N VAL A 84 -6.53 -2.69 -6.19
CA VAL A 84 -6.41 -4.09 -6.62
C VAL A 84 -5.16 -4.29 -7.49
N ASN A 85 -4.90 -3.40 -8.45
CA ASN A 85 -3.73 -3.50 -9.33
C ASN A 85 -2.42 -3.34 -8.56
N GLN A 86 -2.37 -2.38 -7.63
CA GLN A 86 -1.23 -2.17 -6.75
C GLN A 86 -1.02 -3.39 -5.83
N GLN A 87 -2.09 -4.03 -5.35
CA GLN A 87 -1.94 -5.26 -4.58
C GLN A 87 -1.44 -6.44 -5.37
N ALA A 88 -1.89 -6.61 -6.62
CA ALA A 88 -1.35 -7.64 -7.50
C ALA A 88 0.19 -7.50 -7.64
N LEU A 89 0.68 -6.27 -7.85
CA LEU A 89 2.12 -5.99 -7.88
C LEU A 89 2.80 -6.35 -6.55
N ARG A 90 2.21 -5.96 -5.41
CA ARG A 90 2.76 -6.26 -4.07
C ARG A 90 2.84 -7.77 -3.80
N VAL A 91 1.82 -8.54 -4.19
CA VAL A 91 1.80 -10.00 -4.03
C VAL A 91 2.89 -10.66 -4.88
N GLU A 92 3.01 -10.29 -6.15
CA GLU A 92 4.06 -10.76 -7.06
C GLU A 92 5.47 -10.48 -6.49
N LEU A 93 5.71 -9.25 -6.04
CA LEU A 93 6.97 -8.85 -5.43
C LEU A 93 7.24 -9.58 -4.10
N SER A 94 6.21 -9.87 -3.31
CA SER A 94 6.36 -10.65 -2.07
C SER A 94 6.80 -12.09 -2.36
N ILE A 95 6.24 -12.72 -3.40
CA ILE A 95 6.67 -14.05 -3.86
C ILE A 95 8.11 -13.99 -4.39
N ALA A 96 8.46 -12.94 -5.14
CA ALA A 96 9.82 -12.73 -5.63
C ALA A 96 10.83 -12.57 -4.47
N ALA A 97 10.51 -11.76 -3.46
CA ALA A 97 11.34 -11.56 -2.26
C ALA A 97 11.46 -12.81 -1.38
N PHE A 98 10.43 -13.67 -1.35
CA PHE A 98 10.51 -14.96 -0.69
C PHE A 98 11.58 -15.84 -1.36
N ARG A 99 11.63 -15.83 -2.69
CA ARG A 99 12.55 -16.66 -3.50
C ARG A 99 13.96 -16.06 -3.63
N SER A 100 14.12 -14.75 -3.56
CA SER A 100 15.39 -14.05 -3.79
C SER A 100 15.78 -13.14 -2.62
N PRO A 101 16.91 -13.40 -1.93
CA PRO A 101 17.45 -12.50 -0.91
C PRO A 101 17.74 -11.10 -1.43
N GLU A 102 18.23 -10.97 -2.66
CA GLU A 102 18.53 -9.68 -3.29
C GLU A 102 17.27 -8.81 -3.44
N VAL A 103 16.17 -9.39 -3.92
CA VAL A 103 14.88 -8.68 -4.02
C VAL A 103 14.38 -8.29 -2.63
N ARG A 104 14.54 -9.18 -1.65
CA ARG A 104 14.15 -8.92 -0.26
C ARG A 104 14.91 -7.74 0.35
N GLU A 105 16.21 -7.67 0.13
CA GLU A 105 17.07 -6.57 0.59
C GLU A 105 16.65 -5.24 -0.04
N ARG A 106 16.34 -5.22 -1.34
CA ARG A 106 15.85 -4.01 -2.03
C ARG A 106 14.45 -3.59 -1.55
N MET A 107 13.57 -4.53 -1.24
CA MET A 107 12.19 -4.23 -0.82
C MET A 107 12.05 -3.84 0.65
N ALA A 108 12.91 -4.35 1.53
CA ALA A 108 12.85 -4.10 2.97
C ALA A 108 12.77 -2.60 3.33
N PRO A 109 13.63 -1.70 2.82
CA PRO A 109 13.57 -0.28 3.17
C PRO A 109 12.29 0.40 2.66
N ILE A 110 11.77 0.00 1.49
CA ILE A 110 10.52 0.54 0.93
C ILE A 110 9.34 0.17 1.83
N ARG A 111 9.26 -1.09 2.27
CA ARG A 111 8.22 -1.56 3.19
C ARG A 111 8.26 -0.84 4.53
N GLU A 112 9.45 -0.65 5.08
CA GLU A 112 9.61 0.03 6.37
C GLU A 112 9.19 1.50 6.31
N ARG A 113 9.47 2.19 5.19
CA ARG A 113 8.98 3.54 4.94
C ARG A 113 7.46 3.63 4.93
N VAL A 114 6.79 2.71 4.22
CA VAL A 114 5.31 2.63 4.22
C VAL A 114 4.75 2.45 5.64
N TYR A 115 5.31 1.51 6.43
CA TYR A 115 4.84 1.31 7.81
C TYR A 115 5.05 2.55 8.67
N ARG A 116 6.22 3.19 8.57
CA ARG A 116 6.53 4.40 9.35
C ARG A 116 5.61 5.56 8.98
N ALA A 117 5.34 5.77 7.70
CA ALA A 117 4.46 6.84 7.23
C ALA A 117 3.03 6.67 7.77
N ILE A 118 2.51 5.45 7.72
CA ILE A 118 1.19 5.12 8.27
C ILE A 118 1.20 5.28 9.79
N GLU A 119 2.20 4.75 10.50
CA GLU A 119 2.33 4.91 11.95
C GLU A 119 2.29 6.38 12.36
N GLN A 120 3.08 7.23 11.70
CA GLN A 120 3.11 8.67 11.97
C GLN A 120 1.76 9.33 11.71
N ALA A 121 1.06 8.94 10.64
CA ALA A 121 -0.28 9.44 10.36
C ALA A 121 -1.28 9.03 11.47
N LEU A 122 -1.26 7.77 11.89
CA LEU A 122 -2.13 7.27 12.97
C LEU A 122 -1.86 7.97 14.30
N VAL A 123 -0.60 8.22 14.65
CA VAL A 123 -0.23 8.97 15.85
C VAL A 123 -0.80 10.38 15.83
N ARG A 124 -0.75 11.07 14.69
CA ARG A 124 -1.36 12.41 14.54
C ARG A 124 -2.88 12.37 14.69
N VAL A 125 -3.54 11.35 14.13
CA VAL A 125 -4.99 11.16 14.29
C VAL A 125 -5.34 10.98 15.77
N ALA A 126 -4.66 10.07 16.48
CA ALA A 126 -4.92 9.82 17.91
C ALA A 126 -4.71 11.09 18.75
N ALA A 127 -3.62 11.82 18.53
CA ALA A 127 -3.31 13.04 19.25
C ALA A 127 -4.40 14.13 19.06
N THR A 128 -4.91 14.30 17.82
CA THR A 128 -5.96 15.28 17.51
C THR A 128 -7.29 14.96 18.21
N GLN A 129 -7.51 13.68 18.54
CA GLN A 129 -8.73 13.18 19.14
C GLN A 129 -8.59 12.91 20.65
N HIS A 130 -7.45 13.29 21.26
CA HIS A 130 -7.13 13.01 22.65
C HIS A 130 -7.24 11.51 23.00
N LEU A 131 -6.73 10.66 22.10
CA LEU A 131 -6.69 9.21 22.27
C LEU A 131 -5.25 8.73 22.56
N GLU A 132 -5.16 7.64 23.31
CA GLU A 132 -3.93 6.86 23.50
C GLU A 132 -4.07 5.47 22.88
N PHE A 133 -2.95 4.93 22.37
CA PHE A 133 -2.89 3.55 21.91
C PHE A 133 -2.74 2.57 23.08
N THR A 134 -3.38 1.40 22.99
CA THR A 134 -3.26 0.33 23.99
C THR A 134 -2.06 -0.60 23.75
N VAL A 135 -1.44 -0.50 22.58
CA VAL A 135 -0.24 -1.22 22.14
C VAL A 135 0.68 -0.25 21.37
N PRO A 136 1.93 -0.60 21.04
CA PRO A 136 2.78 0.28 20.24
C PRO A 136 2.11 0.69 18.91
N PRO A 137 2.12 1.97 18.53
CA PRO A 137 1.41 2.45 17.33
C PRO A 137 1.91 1.79 16.04
N GLY A 138 3.20 1.46 15.95
CA GLY A 138 3.76 0.67 14.85
C GLY A 138 3.13 -0.72 14.70
N ASP A 139 2.70 -1.36 15.78
CA ASP A 139 2.01 -2.66 15.73
C ASP A 139 0.59 -2.48 15.18
N VAL A 140 -0.11 -1.42 15.60
CA VAL A 140 -1.45 -1.07 15.07
C VAL A 140 -1.36 -0.80 13.57
N ALA A 141 -0.37 -0.02 13.12
CA ALA A 141 -0.13 0.25 11.69
C ALA A 141 0.10 -1.03 10.90
N ARG A 142 0.93 -1.95 11.43
CA ARG A 142 1.20 -3.25 10.81
C ARG A 142 -0.07 -4.09 10.72
N MET A 143 -0.86 -4.17 11.79
CA MET A 143 -2.11 -4.95 11.83
C MET A 143 -3.15 -4.42 10.84
N LEU A 144 -3.40 -3.11 10.83
CA LEU A 144 -4.33 -2.49 9.90
C LEU A 144 -3.91 -2.72 8.44
N LEU A 145 -2.64 -2.47 8.10
CA LEU A 145 -2.16 -2.62 6.73
C LEU A 145 -2.18 -4.09 6.27
N THR A 146 -1.77 -5.02 7.13
CA THR A 146 -1.77 -6.46 6.78
C THR A 146 -3.18 -7.00 6.65
N SER A 147 -4.11 -6.57 7.51
CA SER A 147 -5.52 -6.91 7.39
C SER A 147 -6.11 -6.41 6.07
N TYR A 148 -5.93 -5.12 5.76
CA TYR A 148 -6.40 -4.54 4.50
C TYR A 148 -5.78 -5.24 3.27
N SER A 149 -4.47 -5.50 3.31
CA SER A 149 -3.76 -6.22 2.24
C SER A 149 -4.30 -7.64 2.05
N GLY A 150 -4.61 -8.35 3.14
CA GLY A 150 -5.21 -9.67 3.09
C GLY A 150 -6.60 -9.64 2.46
N GLN A 151 -7.44 -8.68 2.86
CA GLN A 151 -8.78 -8.50 2.30
C GLN A 151 -8.77 -8.20 0.80
N LEU A 152 -7.86 -7.35 0.33
CA LEU A 152 -7.71 -7.11 -1.11
C LEU A 152 -7.26 -8.37 -1.85
N THR A 153 -6.38 -9.18 -1.24
CA THR A 153 -5.94 -10.46 -1.81
C THR A 153 -7.10 -11.46 -1.91
N ASP A 154 -7.93 -11.56 -0.87
CA ASP A 154 -9.13 -12.39 -0.89
C ASP A 154 -10.15 -11.90 -1.92
N HIS A 155 -10.35 -10.58 -2.01
CA HIS A 155 -11.24 -9.95 -2.99
C HIS A 155 -10.80 -10.29 -4.43
N MET A 156 -9.49 -10.24 -4.70
CA MET A 156 -8.91 -10.66 -5.97
C MET A 156 -9.16 -12.15 -6.24
N ALA A 157 -8.90 -13.01 -5.26
CA ALA A 157 -9.06 -14.47 -5.39
C ALA A 157 -10.51 -14.90 -5.62
N MET A 158 -11.47 -14.15 -5.06
CA MET A 158 -12.91 -14.43 -5.15
C MET A 158 -13.59 -13.69 -6.31
N GLY A 159 -12.84 -13.15 -7.27
CA GLY A 159 -13.40 -12.50 -8.47
C GLY A 159 -14.24 -11.25 -8.16
N GLY A 160 -13.86 -10.51 -7.12
CA GLY A 160 -14.58 -9.32 -6.67
C GLY A 160 -15.76 -9.60 -5.73
N THR A 161 -16.04 -10.86 -5.43
CA THR A 161 -17.11 -11.26 -4.51
C THR A 161 -16.55 -11.52 -3.11
N GLY A 162 -16.60 -10.51 -2.24
CA GLY A 162 -16.16 -10.62 -0.86
C GLY A 162 -16.83 -9.58 0.02
N ARG A 163 -16.94 -9.84 1.34
CA ARG A 163 -17.34 -8.79 2.29
C ARG A 163 -16.31 -7.67 2.20
N GLY A 164 -16.75 -6.47 1.83
CA GLY A 164 -15.87 -5.31 1.70
C GLY A 164 -15.13 -5.03 3.01
N ALA A 165 -13.91 -4.50 2.89
CA ALA A 165 -13.03 -4.09 3.98
C ALA A 165 -13.64 -3.09 4.99
N GLN A 166 -14.81 -2.55 4.67
CA GLN A 166 -15.41 -1.36 5.25
C GLN A 166 -15.65 -1.40 6.77
N GLN A 167 -15.66 -2.56 7.41
CA GLN A 167 -15.89 -2.66 8.87
C GLN A 167 -14.67 -3.06 9.70
N VAL A 168 -13.60 -3.56 9.10
CA VAL A 168 -12.47 -4.10 9.89
C VAL A 168 -11.55 -3.00 10.39
N ILE A 169 -11.25 -2.01 9.55
CA ILE A 169 -10.39 -0.89 9.92
C ILE A 169 -10.96 -0.08 11.09
N PRO A 170 -12.24 0.39 11.05
CA PRO A 170 -12.85 1.08 12.19
C PRO A 170 -12.84 0.25 13.48
N THR A 171 -13.15 -1.05 13.37
CA THR A 171 -13.20 -1.96 14.52
C THR A 171 -11.81 -2.11 15.17
N MET A 172 -10.77 -2.31 14.37
CA MET A 172 -9.40 -2.40 14.86
C MET A 172 -8.94 -1.08 15.50
N TRP A 173 -9.25 0.06 14.87
CA TRP A 173 -8.93 1.37 15.45
C TRP A 173 -9.53 1.54 16.84
N LEU A 174 -10.83 1.27 16.99
CA LEU A 174 -11.53 1.36 18.28
C LEU A 174 -10.99 0.35 19.31
N ALA A 175 -10.58 -0.84 18.88
CA ALA A 175 -10.04 -1.86 19.78
C ALA A 175 -8.66 -1.49 20.34
N PHE A 176 -7.87 -0.71 19.61
CA PHE A 176 -6.49 -0.36 19.98
C PHE A 176 -6.31 1.09 20.42
N THR A 177 -7.40 1.84 20.57
CA THR A 177 -7.38 3.21 21.08
C THR A 177 -8.36 3.39 22.23
N ARG A 178 -8.06 4.33 23.13
CA ARG A 178 -8.93 4.71 24.25
C ARG A 178 -8.73 6.20 24.56
N PRO A 179 -9.68 6.85 25.25
CA PRO A 179 -9.46 8.20 25.76
C PRO A 179 -8.18 8.28 26.60
N ALA A 180 -7.39 9.32 26.38
CA ALA A 180 -6.19 9.66 27.16
C ALA A 180 -6.54 10.04 28.61
#